data_AF-A0A645HNH9-F1
#
_entry.id   AF-A0A645HNH9-F1
#
_cell.length_a   1.000
_cell.length_b   1.000
_cell.length_c   1.000
_cell.angle_alpha   90.00
_cell.angle_beta   90.00
_cell.angle_gamma   90.00
#
_symmetry.space_group_name_H-M   'P 1'
#
loop_
_entity.id
_entity.type
_entity.pdbx_description
1 polymer ?
#
loop_
_entity_poly.entity_id
_entity_poly.type
_entity_poly.pdbx_seq_one_letter_code
_entity_poly.pdbx_strand_id
1 'polypeptide(L)'
;MLQEMGREPTPEELAERMLMPEDKIRKVLKIAKEPISMETPIGDDEDSHLGDFIEDTTLELPLDSATTESLRAATHDVLAGLTAREAKVLRMRFGIDMNTDHTLEEVGKQFDVTRERIRQIEAKALRKLRHPSRSEVLRSFLDD
;
A
#
# COMPACT_ATOMS: atom_id res chain seq x y z
N MET A 1 29.09 -13.74 33.35
CA MET A 1 27.96 -14.52 32.80
C MET A 1 28.39 -15.71 31.97
N LEU A 2 29.09 -15.60 30.83
CA LEU A 2 29.54 -16.80 30.06
C LEU A 2 30.46 -17.73 30.87
N GLN A 3 31.45 -17.15 31.56
CA GLN A 3 32.36 -17.89 32.44
C GLN A 3 31.68 -18.40 33.73
N GLU A 4 30.61 -17.76 34.17
CA GLU A 4 29.88 -18.12 35.41
C GLU A 4 28.82 -19.19 35.16
N MET A 5 28.14 -19.14 34.00
CA MET A 5 27.03 -20.03 33.65
C MET A 5 27.45 -21.16 32.70
N GLY A 6 28.68 -21.12 32.16
CA GLY A 6 29.19 -22.13 31.22
C GLY A 6 28.51 -22.13 29.84
N ARG A 7 27.61 -21.17 29.59
CA ARG A 7 26.88 -20.97 28.32
C ARG A 7 26.64 -19.49 28.05
N GLU A 8 26.23 -19.16 26.84
CA GLU A 8 25.77 -17.82 26.51
C GLU A 8 24.52 -17.44 27.34
N PRO A 9 24.48 -16.20 27.89
CA PRO A 9 23.33 -15.72 28.63
C PRO A 9 22.16 -15.46 27.70
N THR A 10 20.96 -15.78 28.15
CA THR A 10 19.72 -15.45 27.42
C THR A 10 19.41 -13.96 27.51
N PRO A 11 18.60 -13.41 26.59
CA PRO A 11 18.15 -12.02 26.66
C PRO A 11 17.43 -11.68 27.97
N GLU A 12 16.69 -12.63 28.56
CA GLU A 12 16.01 -12.48 29.86
C GLU A 12 17.01 -12.32 31.01
N GLU A 13 18.04 -13.17 31.06
CA GLU A 13 19.10 -13.11 32.08
C GLU A 13 19.92 -11.81 31.98
N LEU A 14 20.14 -11.32 30.75
CA LEU A 14 20.76 -10.02 30.52
C LEU A 14 19.86 -8.87 30.99
N ALA A 15 18.54 -8.99 30.82
CA ALA A 15 17.55 -7.99 31.23
C ALA A 15 17.58 -7.75 32.73
N GLU A 16 17.53 -8.83 33.50
CA GLU A 16 17.62 -8.76 34.96
C GLU A 16 18.96 -8.20 35.41
N ARG A 17 20.07 -8.67 34.82
CA ARG A 17 21.41 -8.26 35.27
C ARG A 17 21.75 -6.81 34.94
N MET A 18 21.25 -6.31 33.82
CA MET A 18 21.48 -4.94 33.33
C MET A 18 20.39 -3.95 33.75
N LEU A 19 19.36 -4.40 34.47
CA LEU A 19 18.22 -3.58 34.90
C LEU A 19 17.54 -2.87 33.71
N MET A 20 17.42 -3.56 32.58
CA MET A 20 16.80 -3.06 31.37
C MET A 20 15.65 -3.96 30.94
N PRO A 21 14.58 -3.41 30.32
CA PRO A 21 13.54 -4.24 29.71
C PRO A 21 14.12 -5.18 28.65
N GLU A 22 13.67 -6.44 28.64
CA GLU A 22 14.14 -7.48 27.71
C GLU A 22 14.03 -7.04 26.24
N ASP A 23 12.94 -6.36 25.87
CA ASP A 23 12.73 -5.85 24.51
C ASP A 23 13.83 -4.89 24.06
N LYS A 24 14.41 -4.10 24.99
CA LYS A 24 15.53 -3.22 24.66
C LYS A 24 16.80 -4.02 24.39
N ILE A 25 17.04 -5.09 25.14
CA ILE A 25 18.19 -5.96 24.94
C ILE A 25 18.10 -6.69 23.61
N ARG A 26 16.92 -7.24 23.26
CA ARG A 26 16.69 -7.86 21.95
C ARG A 26 16.95 -6.88 20.80
N LYS A 27 16.52 -5.61 20.93
CA LYS A 27 16.78 -4.56 19.93
C LYS A 27 18.28 -4.23 19.82
N VAL A 28 18.97 -4.06 20.95
CA VAL A 28 20.42 -3.77 20.96
C VAL A 28 21.19 -4.93 20.31
N LEU A 29 20.88 -6.18 20.67
CA LEU A 29 21.50 -7.36 20.06
C LEU A 29 21.21 -7.47 18.57
N LYS A 30 20.04 -7.02 18.09
CA LYS A 30 19.72 -6.99 16.66
C LYS A 30 20.49 -5.90 15.91
N ILE A 31 20.64 -4.71 16.49
CA ILE A 31 21.34 -3.57 15.87
C ILE A 31 22.86 -3.77 15.86
N ALA A 32 23.40 -4.46 16.86
CA ALA A 32 24.84 -4.71 16.97
C ALA A 32 25.37 -5.72 15.94
N LYS A 33 24.50 -6.38 15.15
CA LYS A 33 24.93 -7.28 14.08
C LYS A 33 25.47 -6.46 12.92
N GLU A 34 26.68 -6.81 12.47
CA GLU A 34 27.25 -6.22 11.27
C GLU A 34 26.48 -6.70 10.02
N PRO A 35 26.33 -5.84 8.99
CA PRO A 35 25.75 -6.25 7.72
C PRO A 35 26.62 -7.31 7.04
N ILE A 36 25.96 -8.23 6.34
CA ILE A 36 26.62 -9.30 5.59
C ILE A 36 26.90 -8.81 4.17
N SER A 37 28.04 -9.20 3.60
CA SER A 37 28.34 -8.90 2.20
C SER A 37 27.35 -9.60 1.28
N MET A 38 26.88 -8.92 0.23
CA MET A 38 26.08 -9.55 -0.82
C MET A 38 26.89 -10.57 -1.62
N GLU A 39 28.22 -10.40 -1.68
CA GLU A 39 29.16 -11.30 -2.33
C GLU A 39 29.54 -12.50 -1.45
N THR A 40 28.86 -12.73 -0.32
CA THR A 40 29.11 -13.93 0.48
C THR A 40 28.64 -15.15 -0.31
N PRO A 41 29.52 -16.12 -0.62
CA PRO A 41 29.16 -17.32 -1.37
C PRO A 41 28.16 -18.16 -0.58
N ILE A 42 27.19 -18.74 -1.27
CA ILE A 42 26.12 -19.57 -0.69
C ILE A 42 26.16 -20.96 -1.31
N GLY A 43 26.32 -21.98 -0.47
CA GLY A 43 26.41 -23.38 -0.91
C GLY A 43 27.80 -23.75 -1.43
N ASP A 44 27.88 -24.90 -2.11
CA ASP A 44 29.12 -25.43 -2.69
C ASP A 44 29.31 -25.00 -4.16
N ASP A 45 28.34 -24.30 -4.75
CA ASP A 45 28.40 -23.80 -6.11
C ASP A 45 29.12 -22.44 -6.13
N GLU A 46 30.31 -22.39 -6.75
CA GLU A 46 31.20 -21.20 -6.73
C GLU A 46 30.60 -19.94 -7.39
N ASP A 47 29.50 -20.08 -8.15
CA ASP A 47 28.87 -18.97 -8.87
C ASP A 47 27.68 -18.34 -8.11
N SER A 48 27.26 -18.90 -6.97
CA SER A 48 26.07 -18.41 -6.25
C SER A 48 26.44 -17.52 -5.04
N HIS A 49 25.98 -16.28 -5.07
CA HIS A 49 26.22 -15.30 -4.01
C HIS A 49 24.92 -14.96 -3.27
N LEU A 50 25.01 -14.49 -2.03
CA LEU A 50 23.84 -14.10 -1.23
C LEU A 50 22.98 -13.05 -1.94
N GLY A 51 23.59 -12.14 -2.69
CA GLY A 51 22.91 -11.10 -3.47
C GLY A 51 21.98 -11.65 -4.54
N ASP A 52 22.27 -12.82 -5.11
CA ASP A 52 21.47 -13.42 -6.19
C ASP A 52 20.08 -13.89 -5.72
N PHE A 53 19.89 -14.01 -4.41
CA PHE A 53 18.63 -14.43 -3.79
C PHE A 53 17.81 -13.27 -3.22
N ILE A 54 18.31 -12.03 -3.31
CA ILE A 54 17.57 -10.85 -2.86
C ILE A 54 16.67 -10.39 -4.01
N GLU A 55 15.39 -10.71 -3.92
CA GLU A 55 14.40 -10.22 -4.87
C GLU A 55 14.13 -8.71 -4.71
N ASP A 56 13.80 -8.06 -5.82
CA ASP A 56 13.35 -6.67 -5.79
C ASP A 56 11.87 -6.61 -5.38
N THR A 57 11.62 -6.27 -4.12
CA THR A 57 10.27 -6.11 -3.57
C THR A 57 9.65 -4.75 -3.88
N THR A 58 10.34 -3.88 -4.61
CA THR A 58 9.83 -2.55 -5.00
C THR A 58 9.17 -2.55 -6.37
N LEU A 59 9.41 -3.59 -7.17
CA LEU A 59 8.79 -3.73 -8.49
C LEU A 59 7.33 -4.16 -8.36
N GLU A 60 6.46 -3.45 -9.09
CA GLU A 60 5.09 -3.89 -9.32
C GLU A 60 5.10 -5.09 -10.29
N LEU A 61 4.34 -6.13 -9.95
CA LEU A 61 4.23 -7.30 -10.82
C LEU A 61 3.51 -6.93 -12.13
N PRO A 62 3.92 -7.48 -13.29
CA PRO A 62 3.24 -7.21 -14.56
C PRO A 62 1.75 -7.55 -14.54
N LEU A 63 1.36 -8.54 -13.73
CA LEU A 63 -0.04 -8.90 -13.52
C LEU A 63 -0.82 -7.77 -12.84
N ASP A 64 -0.26 -7.18 -11.77
CA ASP A 64 -0.87 -6.08 -11.03
C ASP A 64 -0.94 -4.80 -11.87
N SER A 65 0.08 -4.56 -12.69
CA SER A 65 0.07 -3.46 -13.65
C SER A 65 -1.05 -3.62 -14.69
N ALA A 66 -1.24 -4.84 -15.21
CA ALA A 66 -2.30 -5.14 -16.17
C ALA A 66 -3.71 -5.04 -15.55
N THR A 67 -3.90 -5.49 -14.30
CA THR A 67 -5.17 -5.34 -13.58
C THR A 67 -5.46 -3.87 -13.29
N THR A 68 -4.44 -3.07 -12.95
CA THR A 68 -4.56 -1.62 -12.75
C THR A 68 -4.96 -0.88 -14.03
N GLU A 69 -4.35 -1.21 -15.17
CA GLU A 69 -4.75 -0.64 -16.46
C GLU A 69 -6.18 -1.04 -16.84
N SER A 70 -6.55 -2.30 -16.62
CA SER A 70 -7.91 -2.80 -16.84
C SER A 70 -8.93 -2.08 -15.96
N LEU A 71 -8.62 -1.86 -14.67
CA LEU A 71 -9.45 -1.10 -13.74
C LEU A 71 -9.64 0.34 -14.21
N ARG A 72 -8.59 0.98 -14.76
CA ARG A 72 -8.69 2.33 -15.32
C ARG A 72 -9.66 2.38 -16.51
N ALA A 73 -9.62 1.40 -17.41
CA ALA A 73 -10.57 1.31 -18.52
C ALA A 73 -12.01 1.08 -18.02
N ALA A 74 -12.21 0.12 -17.12
CA ALA A 74 -13.52 -0.19 -16.56
C ALA A 74 -14.14 1.00 -15.82
N THR A 75 -13.35 1.72 -15.02
CA THR A 75 -13.81 2.93 -14.32
C THR A 75 -14.16 4.05 -15.31
N HIS A 76 -13.40 4.21 -16.40
CA HIS A 76 -13.72 5.16 -17.45
C HIS A 76 -15.09 4.87 -18.09
N ASP A 77 -15.37 3.61 -18.45
CA ASP A 77 -16.61 3.19 -19.08
C ASP A 77 -17.82 3.34 -18.15
N VAL A 78 -17.65 2.98 -16.87
CA VAL A 78 -18.71 3.12 -15.87
C VAL A 78 -19.03 4.60 -15.59
N LEU A 79 -18.01 5.46 -15.57
CA LEU A 79 -18.18 6.91 -15.45
C LEU A 79 -18.82 7.53 -16.70
N ALA A 80 -18.57 6.98 -17.89
CA ALA A 80 -19.23 7.41 -19.13
C ALA A 80 -20.75 7.16 -19.10
N GLY A 81 -21.23 6.17 -18.33
CA GLY A 81 -22.65 5.91 -18.10
C GLY A 81 -23.36 6.87 -17.12
N LEU A 82 -22.64 7.84 -16.53
CA LEU A 82 -23.20 8.89 -15.68
C LEU A 82 -23.52 10.15 -16.49
N THR A 83 -24.25 11.08 -15.88
CA THR A 83 -24.40 12.41 -16.50
C THR A 83 -23.04 13.14 -16.51
N ALA A 84 -22.78 13.98 -17.51
CA ALA A 84 -21.52 14.71 -17.63
C ALA A 84 -21.13 15.46 -16.33
N ARG A 85 -22.12 16.00 -15.61
CA ARG A 85 -21.92 16.68 -14.33
C ARG A 85 -21.51 15.72 -13.21
N GLU A 86 -22.17 14.56 -13.10
CA GLU A 86 -21.84 13.53 -12.10
C GLU A 86 -20.45 12.94 -12.36
N ALA A 87 -20.14 12.61 -13.62
CA ALA A 87 -18.84 12.08 -14.01
C ALA A 87 -17.71 13.07 -13.72
N LYS A 88 -17.89 14.36 -14.05
CA LYS A 88 -16.88 15.38 -13.79
C LYS A 88 -16.67 15.64 -12.29
N VAL A 89 -17.74 15.66 -11.49
CA VAL A 89 -17.63 15.76 -10.02
C VAL A 89 -16.83 14.59 -9.44
N LEU A 90 -17.13 13.34 -9.85
CA LEU A 90 -16.39 12.18 -9.36
C LEU A 90 -14.93 12.19 -9.81
N ARG A 91 -14.65 12.48 -11.08
CA ARG A 91 -13.27 12.55 -11.60
C ARG A 91 -12.43 13.56 -10.83
N MET A 92 -12.98 14.74 -10.56
CA MET A 92 -12.29 15.77 -9.76
C MET A 92 -12.11 15.38 -8.30
N ARG A 93 -13.12 14.76 -7.69
CA ARG A 93 -13.08 14.36 -6.28
C ARG A 93 -12.05 13.29 -5.98
N PHE A 94 -11.80 12.39 -6.93
CA PHE A 94 -10.90 11.24 -6.78
C PHE A 94 -9.62 11.33 -7.62
N GLY A 95 -9.39 12.44 -8.34
CA GLY A 95 -8.19 12.62 -9.15
C GLY A 95 -8.13 11.72 -10.41
N ILE A 96 -9.26 11.19 -10.89
CA ILE A 96 -9.28 10.30 -12.05
C ILE A 96 -8.99 11.12 -13.31
N ASP A 97 -7.91 10.77 -14.02
CA ASP A 97 -7.34 11.50 -15.15
C ASP A 97 -6.94 12.95 -14.79
N MET A 98 -6.57 13.19 -13.53
CA MET A 98 -6.12 14.50 -13.03
C MET A 98 -4.87 14.34 -12.17
N ASN A 99 -4.07 15.40 -12.07
CA ASN A 99 -2.84 15.37 -11.28
C ASN A 99 -3.08 15.30 -9.77
N THR A 100 -4.21 15.83 -9.31
CA THR A 100 -4.57 15.90 -7.89
C THR A 100 -6.07 15.72 -7.70
N ASP A 101 -6.46 15.18 -6.56
CA ASP A 101 -7.82 15.22 -6.08
C ASP A 101 -8.19 16.64 -5.63
N HIS A 102 -9.50 16.92 -5.59
CA HIS A 102 -10.04 18.21 -5.21
C HIS A 102 -11.05 18.03 -4.07
N THR A 103 -11.03 18.94 -3.11
CA THR A 103 -11.99 18.97 -2.00
C THR A 103 -13.40 19.35 -2.48
N LEU A 104 -14.42 19.04 -1.67
CA LEU A 104 -15.81 19.42 -1.97
C LEU A 104 -15.99 20.93 -2.18
N GLU A 105 -15.19 21.76 -1.51
CA GLU A 105 -15.25 23.21 -1.63
C GLU A 105 -14.62 23.69 -2.95
N GLU A 106 -13.47 23.15 -3.34
CA GLU A 106 -12.79 23.47 -4.61
C GLU A 106 -13.64 23.05 -5.81
N VAL A 107 -14.22 21.85 -5.75
CA VAL A 107 -15.18 21.40 -6.77
C VAL A 107 -16.41 22.32 -6.78
N GLY A 108 -16.91 22.73 -5.61
CA GLY A 108 -18.02 23.67 -5.49
C GLY A 108 -17.75 25.01 -6.19
N LYS A 109 -16.56 25.57 -5.99
CA LYS A 109 -16.11 26.81 -6.65
C LYS A 109 -16.06 26.67 -8.18
N GLN A 110 -15.58 25.55 -8.71
CA GLN A 110 -15.52 25.34 -10.17
C GLN A 110 -16.89 25.15 -10.82
N PHE A 111 -17.85 24.58 -10.09
CA PHE A 111 -19.22 24.36 -10.57
C PHE A 111 -20.21 25.47 -10.19
N ASP A 112 -19.72 26.55 -9.58
CA ASP A 112 -20.51 27.65 -9.02
C ASP A 112 -21.70 27.18 -8.17
N VAL A 113 -21.42 26.24 -7.25
CA VAL A 113 -22.41 25.67 -6.33
C VAL A 113 -21.86 25.49 -4.93
N THR A 114 -22.77 25.37 -3.97
CA THR A 114 -22.40 25.13 -2.58
C THR A 114 -21.71 23.78 -2.39
N ARG A 115 -20.84 23.71 -1.37
CA ARG A 115 -20.20 22.47 -0.93
C ARG A 115 -21.21 21.34 -0.72
N GLU A 116 -22.33 21.64 -0.07
CA GLU A 116 -23.38 20.66 0.21
C GLU A 116 -24.03 20.14 -1.08
N ARG A 117 -24.14 20.99 -2.11
CA ARG A 117 -24.65 20.56 -3.41
C ARG A 117 -23.72 19.55 -4.08
N ILE A 118 -22.40 19.74 -4.01
CA ILE A 118 -21.43 18.76 -4.52
C ILE A 118 -21.54 17.44 -3.76
N ARG A 119 -21.65 17.48 -2.43
CA ARG A 119 -21.83 16.27 -1.60
C ARG A 119 -23.07 15.47 -2.00
N GLN A 120 -24.18 16.15 -2.30
CA GLN A 120 -25.41 15.51 -2.77
C GLN A 120 -25.23 14.86 -4.16
N ILE A 121 -24.53 15.53 -5.08
CA ILE A 121 -24.23 14.99 -6.41
C ILE A 121 -23.35 13.74 -6.29
N GLU A 122 -22.31 13.79 -5.46
CA GLU A 122 -21.43 12.65 -5.18
C GLU A 122 -22.21 11.46 -4.62
N ALA A 123 -23.00 11.67 -3.56
CA ALA A 123 -23.81 10.62 -2.95
C ALA A 123 -24.80 9.99 -3.94
N LYS A 124 -25.41 10.81 -4.80
CA LYS A 124 -26.32 10.36 -5.85
C LYS A 124 -25.59 9.55 -6.94
N ALA A 125 -24.43 10.01 -7.37
CA ALA A 125 -23.62 9.32 -8.37
C ALA A 125 -23.14 7.97 -7.84
N LEU A 126 -22.58 7.92 -6.62
CA LEU A 126 -22.17 6.67 -5.97
C LEU A 126 -23.36 5.71 -5.79
N ARG A 127 -24.55 6.22 -5.45
CA ARG A 127 -25.76 5.38 -5.38
C ARG A 127 -26.12 4.75 -6.72
N LYS A 128 -25.94 5.47 -7.84
CA LYS A 128 -26.15 4.92 -9.19
C LYS A 128 -25.09 3.88 -9.56
N LEU A 129 -23.85 4.11 -9.17
CA LEU A 129 -22.74 3.17 -9.43
C LEU A 129 -22.86 1.87 -8.63
N ARG A 130 -23.46 1.93 -7.43
CA ARG A 130 -23.76 0.75 -6.59
C ARG A 130 -24.87 -0.15 -7.13
N HIS A 131 -25.58 0.26 -8.19
CA HIS A 131 -26.61 -0.59 -8.79
C HIS A 131 -25.97 -1.78 -9.51
N PRO A 132 -26.49 -3.03 -9.36
CA PRO A 132 -25.87 -4.24 -9.89
C PRO A 132 -25.45 -4.14 -11.36
N SER A 133 -26.31 -3.56 -12.20
CA SER A 133 -26.08 -3.38 -13.63
C SER A 133 -24.83 -2.57 -14.01
N ARG A 134 -24.22 -1.85 -13.06
CA ARG A 134 -23.01 -1.05 -13.25
C ARG A 134 -21.88 -1.48 -12.32
N SER A 135 -22.22 -1.99 -11.14
CA SER A 135 -21.24 -2.45 -10.17
C SER A 135 -20.64 -3.82 -10.50
N GLU A 136 -21.29 -4.65 -11.32
CA GLU A 136 -20.84 -6.01 -11.62
C GLU A 136 -19.40 -6.06 -12.13
N VAL A 137 -19.07 -5.24 -13.13
CA VAL A 137 -17.71 -5.13 -13.69
C VAL A 137 -16.72 -4.59 -12.65
N LEU A 138 -17.12 -3.62 -11.81
CA LEU A 138 -16.22 -3.07 -10.79
C LEU A 138 -16.03 -4.00 -9.59
N ARG A 139 -17.01 -4.87 -9.32
CA ARG A 139 -16.93 -5.85 -8.23
C ARG A 139 -15.94 -6.96 -8.53
N SER A 140 -15.69 -7.30 -9.80
CA SER A 140 -14.71 -8.33 -10.15
C SER A 140 -13.26 -7.89 -9.89
N PHE A 141 -13.02 -6.61 -9.56
CA PHE A 141 -11.72 -6.10 -9.12
C PHE A 141 -11.56 -6.07 -7.60
N LEU A 142 -12.56 -6.52 -6.84
CA LEU A 142 -12.42 -6.69 -5.39
C LEU A 142 -11.99 -8.12 -5.14
N ASP A 143 -10.74 -8.28 -4.71
CA ASP A 143 -10.24 -9.55 -4.16
C ASP A 143 -10.69 -9.62 -2.69
N ASP A 144 -11.36 -10.72 -2.30
CA ASP A 144 -11.90 -10.95 -0.94
C ASP A 144 -10.80 -11.23 0.10
#